data_AF-Q7TM59-F1
#
_entry.id   AF-Q7TM59-F1
#
_cell.length_a   1.000
_cell.length_b   1.000
_cell.length_c   1.000
_cell.angle_alpha   90.00
_cell.angle_beta   90.00
_cell.angle_gamma   90.00
#
_symmetry.space_group_name_H-M   'P 1'
#
loop_
_entity.id
_entity.type
_entity.pdbx_description
1 polymer ?
#
loop_
_entity_poly.entity_id
_entity_poly.type
_entity_poly.pdbx_seq_one_letter_code
_entity_poly.pdbx_strand_id
1 'polypeptide(L)'
;GHTVVWYNQLPSWVSNGGFSAADLDSILQNHITNEVTHYKGQIYAWDVVNEPFNDDGTYRTSVFYNTLGVDYIAKALTYAHAADPAAKLSLNDYN
;
A
#
# COMPACT_ATOMS: atom_id res chain seq x y z
N GLY A 1 7.69 -9.04 -5.45
CA GLY A 1 7.18 -7.77 -6.01
C GLY A 1 7.47 -6.72 -4.98
N HIS A 2 8.04 -5.60 -5.41
CA HIS A 2 8.48 -4.53 -4.52
C HIS A 2 8.27 -3.19 -5.23
N THR A 3 7.49 -2.26 -4.68
CA THR A 3 6.53 -2.38 -3.57
C THR A 3 5.23 -1.74 -4.01
N VAL A 4 4.11 -2.12 -3.40
CA VAL A 4 2.78 -1.66 -3.84
C VAL A 4 2.35 -0.35 -3.19
N VAL A 5 2.67 -0.14 -1.90
CA VAL A 5 2.30 1.09 -1.18
C VAL A 5 3.50 1.63 -0.43
N TRP A 6 3.94 2.83 -0.79
CA TRP A 6 5.06 3.49 -0.14
C TRP A 6 4.88 5.01 -0.14
N TYR A 7 5.45 5.69 0.86
CA TYR A 7 5.39 7.15 0.95
C TYR A 7 6.28 7.84 -0.11
N ASN A 8 7.29 7.13 -0.61
CA ASN A 8 8.28 7.65 -1.55
C ASN A 8 7.99 7.17 -2.99
N GLN A 9 8.57 7.87 -3.97
CA GLN A 9 8.39 7.63 -5.41
C GLN A 9 6.91 7.62 -5.86
N LEU A 10 6.06 8.28 -5.08
CA LEU A 10 4.62 8.38 -5.33
C LEU A 10 4.33 9.47 -6.39
N PRO A 11 3.48 9.21 -7.39
CA PRO A 11 3.09 10.23 -8.36
C PRO A 11 2.45 11.45 -7.68
N SER A 12 2.77 12.64 -8.19
CA SER A 12 2.34 13.91 -7.59
C SER A 12 0.82 14.09 -7.53
N TRP A 13 0.08 13.46 -8.45
CA TRP A 13 -1.38 13.51 -8.44
C TRP A 13 -1.98 12.77 -7.23
N VAL A 14 -1.29 11.77 -6.69
CA VAL A 14 -1.70 11.08 -5.46
C VAL A 14 -1.29 11.91 -4.25
N SER A 15 -0.02 12.32 -4.17
CA SER A 15 0.51 13.05 -3.00
C SER A 15 -0.19 14.39 -2.78
N ASN A 16 -0.61 15.06 -3.86
CA ASN A 16 -1.17 16.41 -3.84
C ASN A 16 -2.66 16.43 -4.23
N GLY A 17 -3.32 15.27 -4.34
CA GLY A 17 -4.67 15.19 -4.89
C GLY A 17 -5.78 15.73 -3.98
N GLY A 18 -5.51 15.90 -2.68
CA GLY A 18 -6.50 16.46 -1.73
C GLY A 18 -7.78 15.62 -1.60
N PHE A 19 -7.64 14.30 -1.79
CA PHE A 19 -8.76 13.37 -1.85
C PHE A 19 -9.48 13.20 -0.51
N SER A 20 -10.77 12.88 -0.57
CA SER A 20 -11.48 12.35 0.59
C SER A 20 -10.96 10.96 0.97
N ALA A 21 -11.26 10.50 2.18
CA ALA A 21 -10.93 9.14 2.60
C ALA A 21 -11.55 8.07 1.67
N ALA A 22 -12.78 8.28 1.21
CA ALA A 22 -13.43 7.35 0.29
C ALA A 22 -12.74 7.31 -1.08
N ASP A 23 -12.35 8.48 -1.60
CA ASP A 23 -11.68 8.57 -2.91
C ASP A 23 -10.28 7.95 -2.85
N LEU A 24 -9.50 8.25 -1.80
CA LEU A 24 -8.16 7.69 -1.66
C LEU A 24 -8.19 6.18 -1.39
N ASP A 25 -9.17 5.66 -0.64
CA ASP A 25 -9.35 4.21 -0.46
C ASP A 25 -9.69 3.52 -1.79
N SER A 26 -10.53 4.14 -2.62
CA SER A 26 -10.85 3.65 -3.97
C SER A 26 -9.60 3.66 -4.88
N ILE A 27 -8.81 4.72 -4.85
CA ILE A 27 -7.53 4.82 -5.59
C ILE A 27 -6.56 3.73 -5.13
N LEU A 28 -6.42 3.54 -3.81
CA LEU A 28 -5.55 2.52 -3.21
C LEU A 28 -5.98 1.12 -3.66
N GLN A 29 -7.26 0.79 -3.53
CA GLN A 29 -7.81 -0.49 -3.96
C GLN A 29 -7.60 -0.73 -5.45
N ASN A 30 -7.86 0.29 -6.27
CA ASN A 30 -7.70 0.18 -7.72
C ASN A 30 -6.25 -0.07 -8.12
N HIS A 31 -5.29 0.67 -7.54
CA HIS A 31 -3.87 0.49 -7.81
C HIS A 31 -3.39 -0.91 -7.45
N ILE A 32 -3.64 -1.34 -6.20
CA ILE A 32 -3.25 -2.66 -5.70
C ILE A 32 -3.88 -3.77 -6.55
N THR A 33 -5.18 -3.68 -6.83
CA THR A 33 -5.89 -4.71 -7.59
C THR A 33 -5.31 -4.85 -8.99
N ASN A 34 -5.07 -3.73 -9.70
CA ASN A 34 -4.53 -3.78 -11.05
C ASN A 34 -3.11 -4.33 -11.08
N GLU A 35 -2.21 -3.84 -10.22
CA GLU A 35 -0.81 -4.28 -10.22
C GLU A 35 -0.65 -5.73 -9.78
N VAL A 36 -1.27 -6.13 -8.67
CA VAL A 36 -1.15 -7.50 -8.14
C VAL A 36 -1.84 -8.49 -9.08
N THR A 37 -2.98 -8.13 -9.69
CA THR A 37 -3.65 -9.00 -10.68
C THR A 37 -2.82 -9.14 -11.94
N HIS A 38 -2.16 -8.07 -12.41
CA HIS A 38 -1.33 -8.12 -13.61
C HIS A 38 -0.22 -9.16 -13.51
N TYR A 39 0.39 -9.30 -12.33
CA TYR A 39 1.46 -10.26 -12.05
C TYR A 39 0.98 -11.51 -11.30
N LYS A 40 -0.32 -11.80 -11.28
CA LYS A 40 -0.90 -12.92 -10.53
C LYS A 40 -0.22 -14.24 -10.83
N GLY A 41 0.19 -14.96 -9.79
CA GLY A 41 0.87 -16.26 -9.88
C GLY A 41 2.34 -16.20 -10.34
N GLN A 42 2.87 -15.02 -10.66
CA GLN A 42 4.26 -14.83 -11.08
C GLN A 42 5.17 -14.40 -9.92
N ILE A 43 4.58 -13.86 -8.85
CA ILE A 43 5.30 -13.27 -7.72
C ILE A 43 5.14 -14.16 -6.48
N TYR A 44 6.27 -14.65 -5.97
CA TYR A 44 6.29 -15.45 -4.75
C TYR A 44 5.86 -14.68 -3.49
N ALA A 45 6.38 -13.46 -3.33
CA ALA A 45 6.08 -12.59 -2.20
C ALA A 45 5.99 -11.12 -2.63
N TRP A 46 5.08 -10.38 -2.04
CA TRP A 46 4.87 -8.95 -2.23
C TRP A 46 5.18 -8.18 -0.97
N ASP A 47 6.06 -7.19 -1.08
CA ASP A 47 6.11 -6.08 -0.13
C ASP A 47 4.89 -5.20 -0.41
N VAL A 48 3.83 -5.39 0.37
CA VAL A 48 2.55 -4.72 0.13
C VAL A 48 2.61 -3.28 0.64
N VAL A 49 3.15 -3.08 1.83
CA VAL A 49 3.41 -1.75 2.38
C VAL A 49 4.87 -1.68 2.78
N ASN A 50 5.56 -0.65 2.30
CA ASN A 50 6.96 -0.39 2.62
C ASN A 50 7.08 0.79 3.59
N GLU A 51 7.92 0.62 4.61
CA GLU A 51 8.35 1.62 5.59
C GLU A 51 7.21 2.41 6.28
N PRO A 52 6.17 1.73 6.83
CA PRO A 52 5.07 2.40 7.51
C PRO A 52 5.45 3.00 8.87
N PHE A 53 6.64 2.70 9.42
CA PHE A 53 7.07 3.16 10.74
C PHE A 53 8.21 4.17 10.68
N ASN A 54 8.28 5.05 11.69
CA ASN A 54 9.44 5.86 12.02
C ASN A 54 10.39 5.05 12.94
N ASP A 55 11.61 5.55 13.17
CA ASP A 55 12.61 4.88 14.02
C ASP A 55 12.16 4.67 15.48
N ASP A 56 11.20 5.47 15.97
CA ASP A 56 10.60 5.34 17.31
C ASP A 56 9.40 4.38 17.37
N GLY A 57 9.09 3.70 16.26
CA GLY A 57 7.97 2.79 16.12
C GLY A 57 6.61 3.46 15.95
N THR A 58 6.55 4.80 15.90
CA THR A 58 5.31 5.50 15.54
C THR A 58 5.04 5.38 14.04
N TYR A 59 3.79 5.58 13.62
CA TYR A 59 3.44 5.54 12.20
C TYR A 59 4.03 6.73 11.44
N ARG A 60 4.61 6.43 10.27
CA ARG A 60 5.15 7.43 9.37
C ARG A 60 4.04 8.25 8.72
N THR A 61 4.18 9.57 8.77
CA THR A 61 3.31 10.50 8.07
C THR A 61 3.42 10.29 6.54
N SER A 62 2.28 10.04 5.90
CA SER A 62 2.15 9.91 4.44
C SER A 62 0.74 10.34 4.03
N VAL A 63 0.49 10.54 2.73
CA VAL A 63 -0.88 10.84 2.24
C VAL A 63 -1.86 9.72 2.63
N PHE A 64 -1.42 8.47 2.65
CA PHE A 64 -2.21 7.32 3.07
C PHE A 64 -2.53 7.38 4.56
N TYR A 65 -1.52 7.49 5.43
CA TYR A 65 -1.73 7.54 6.88
C TYR A 65 -2.57 8.76 7.30
N ASN A 66 -2.29 9.94 6.74
CA ASN A 66 -2.98 11.17 7.11
C ASN A 66 -4.46 11.17 6.72
N THR A 67 -4.83 10.43 5.67
CA THR A 67 -6.17 10.46 5.09
C THR A 67 -7.00 9.24 5.50
N LEU A 68 -6.38 8.06 5.59
CA LEU A 68 -7.03 6.78 5.88
C LEU A 68 -6.76 6.26 7.30
N GLY A 69 -5.85 6.91 8.04
CA GLY A 69 -5.38 6.41 9.33
C GLY A 69 -4.60 5.10 9.17
N VAL A 70 -4.34 4.41 10.28
CA VAL A 70 -3.56 3.14 10.31
C VAL A 70 -4.21 2.02 9.48
N ASP A 71 -5.52 2.11 9.22
CA ASP A 71 -6.30 1.09 8.52
C ASP A 71 -5.87 0.90 7.06
N TYR A 72 -5.15 1.85 6.47
CA TYR A 72 -4.62 1.70 5.11
C TYR A 72 -3.74 0.45 4.96
N ILE A 73 -3.04 0.04 6.03
CA ILE A 73 -2.17 -1.14 6.03
C ILE A 73 -3.01 -2.41 5.90
N ALA A 74 -4.03 -2.56 6.74
CA ALA A 74 -4.94 -3.71 6.71
C ALA A 74 -5.74 -3.77 5.40
N LYS A 75 -6.19 -2.61 4.91
CA LYS A 75 -6.85 -2.48 3.60
C LYS A 75 -5.93 -2.93 2.47
N ALA A 76 -4.69 -2.46 2.43
CA ALA A 76 -3.75 -2.82 1.38
C ALA A 76 -3.48 -4.32 1.32
N LEU A 77 -3.24 -4.95 2.48
CA LEU A 77 -3.07 -6.41 2.59
C LEU A 77 -4.33 -7.17 2.15
N THR A 78 -5.53 -6.68 2.52
CA THR A 78 -6.80 -7.29 2.13
C THR A 78 -7.00 -7.23 0.61
N TYR A 79 -6.73 -6.09 -0.01
CA TYR A 79 -6.86 -5.90 -1.45
C TYR A 79 -5.82 -6.73 -2.22
N ALA A 80 -4.58 -6.79 -1.75
CA ALA A 80 -3.53 -7.61 -2.35
C ALA A 80 -3.86 -9.11 -2.26
N HIS A 81 -4.36 -9.59 -1.11
CA HIS A 81 -4.78 -10.98 -0.95
C HIS A 81 -5.94 -11.34 -1.87
N ALA A 82 -6.92 -10.44 -2.02
CA ALA A 82 -8.04 -10.67 -2.93
C ALA A 82 -7.60 -10.77 -4.40
N ALA A 83 -6.59 -9.99 -4.81
CA ALA A 83 -6.05 -10.01 -6.17
C ALA A 83 -5.22 -11.28 -6.45
N ASP A 84 -4.31 -11.66 -5.55
CA ASP A 84 -3.52 -12.89 -5.63
C ASP A 84 -3.43 -13.62 -4.28
N PRO A 85 -4.33 -14.58 -4.01
CA PRO A 85 -4.33 -15.34 -2.76
C PRO A 85 -3.11 -16.27 -2.58
N ALA A 86 -2.36 -16.57 -3.64
CA ALA A 86 -1.24 -17.49 -3.60
C ALA A 86 0.09 -16.81 -3.19
N ALA A 87 0.20 -15.49 -3.38
CA ALA A 87 1.38 -14.74 -3.02
C ALA A 87 1.49 -14.57 -1.49
N LYS A 88 2.71 -14.64 -0.97
CA LYS A 88 2.99 -14.22 0.42
C LYS A 88 2.97 -12.71 0.52
N LEU A 89 2.34 -12.17 1.55
CA LEU A 89 2.21 -10.72 1.74
C LEU A 89 3.06 -10.28 2.94
N SER A 90 3.90 -9.27 2.74
CA SER A 90 4.79 -8.70 3.76
C SER A 90 4.56 -7.20 3.95
N LEU A 91 4.86 -6.75 5.16
CA LEU A 91 5.32 -5.38 5.40
C LEU A 91 6.84 -5.42 5.35
N ASN A 92 7.47 -4.49 4.62
CA ASN A 92 8.91 -4.36 4.57
C ASN A 92 9.32 -3.04 5.25
N ASP A 93 10.33 -3.09 6.11
CA ASP A 93 10.85 -1.91 6.82
C ASP A 93 12.36 -2.09 7.09
N TYR A 94 13.02 -1.05 7.59
CA TYR A 94 14.43 -1.06 7.96
C TYR A 94 14.64 -0.70 9.44
N ASN A 95 15.90 -0.83 9.89
CA ASN A 95 16.37 -0.78 11.28
C ASN A 95 15.89 -1.96 12.15
#